data_AF-A0A661E0N0-F1
#
_entry.id   AF-A0A661E0N0-F1
#
_cell.length_a   1.000
_cell.length_b   1.000
_cell.length_c   1.000
_cell.angle_alpha   90.00
_cell.angle_beta   90.00
_cell.angle_gamma   90.00
#
_symmetry.space_group_name_H-M   'P 1'
#
loop_
_entity.id
_entity.type
_entity.pdbx_description
1 polymer ?
#
loop_
_entity_poly.entity_id
_entity_poly.type
_entity_poly.pdbx_seq_one_letter_code
_entity_poly.pdbx_strand_id
1 'polypeptide(L)'
;MDCLLQHKFANHLSSEKAMVDVVEMKAHRWAEKGVDFAAVLDGGLKLIPSDNRLRQIAQDHMTAINGRMFFSEPDTFENIVNRLKIAEEQFNTLRKD
;
A
#
# COMPACT_ATOMS: atom_id res chain seq x y z
N MET A 1 -1.49 1.95 5.88
CA MET A 1 -0.39 2.27 4.94
C MET A 1 -0.25 3.77 4.78
N ASP A 2 -1.29 4.47 4.34
CA ASP A 2 -1.26 5.93 4.12
C ASP A 2 -0.73 6.74 5.33
N CYS A 3 -1.24 6.49 6.54
CA CYS A 3 -0.73 7.19 7.74
C CYS A 3 0.78 7.01 7.96
N LEU A 4 1.34 5.82 7.68
CA LEU A 4 2.77 5.56 7.85
C LEU A 4 3.61 6.36 6.85
N LEU A 5 3.11 6.52 5.62
CA LEU A 5 3.76 7.35 4.59
C LEU A 5 3.74 8.83 4.99
N GLN A 6 2.61 9.32 5.51
CA GLN A 6 2.48 10.71 5.97
C GLN A 6 3.44 11.04 7.12
N HIS A 7 3.64 10.11 8.06
CA HIS A 7 4.53 10.31 9.20
C HIS A 7 6.03 10.19 8.86
N LYS A 8 6.39 9.85 7.61
CA LYS A 8 7.78 9.65 7.17
C LYS A 8 8.59 8.75 8.12
N PHE A 9 7.93 7.74 8.68
CA PHE A 9 8.50 6.89 9.74
C PHE A 9 9.81 6.21 9.30
N ALA A 10 9.97 5.98 7.99
CA ALA A 10 11.22 5.56 7.39
C ALA A 10 11.34 6.16 5.97
N ASN A 11 12.57 6.25 5.46
CA ASN A 11 12.78 6.49 4.04
C ASN A 11 12.37 5.22 3.27
N HIS A 12 11.17 5.26 2.70
CA HIS A 12 10.56 4.15 1.98
C HIS A 12 11.26 3.79 0.66
N LEU A 13 12.25 4.60 0.24
CA LEU A 13 12.95 4.45 -1.04
C LEU A 13 14.40 3.95 -0.89
N SER A 14 15.00 4.03 0.30
CA SER A 14 16.45 3.82 0.48
C SER A 14 16.85 2.51 1.15
N SER A 15 15.93 1.58 1.37
CA SER A 15 16.21 0.34 2.12
C SER A 15 16.02 -0.92 1.26
N GLU A 16 16.83 -1.03 0.22
CA GLU A 16 16.82 -2.17 -0.71
C GLU A 16 17.03 -3.50 0.01
N LYS A 17 18.02 -3.57 0.91
CA LYS A 17 18.28 -4.78 1.70
C LYS A 17 17.08 -5.21 2.55
N ALA A 18 16.45 -4.29 3.26
CA ALA A 18 15.29 -4.61 4.08
C ALA A 18 14.12 -5.10 3.23
N MET A 19 13.97 -4.58 2.02
CA MET A 19 12.94 -5.01 1.09
C MET A 19 13.19 -6.41 0.55
N VAL A 20 14.43 -6.73 0.14
CA VAL A 20 14.82 -8.08 -0.27
C VAL A 20 14.57 -9.09 0.85
N ASP A 21 15.02 -8.78 2.06
CA ASP A 21 14.84 -9.65 3.23
C ASP A 21 13.33 -9.88 3.52
N VAL A 22 12.49 -8.85 3.35
CA VAL A 22 11.02 -8.98 3.49
C VAL A 22 10.40 -9.80 2.36
N VAL A 23 10.81 -9.60 1.11
CA VAL A 23 10.31 -10.36 -0.05
C VAL A 23 10.62 -11.84 0.13
N GLU A 24 11.85 -12.19 0.51
CA GLU A 24 12.26 -13.57 0.77
C GLU A 24 11.41 -14.21 1.87
N MET A 25 11.30 -13.52 3.01
CA MET A 25 10.47 -13.98 4.13
C MET A 25 9.00 -14.16 3.72
N LYS A 26 8.45 -13.22 2.93
CA LYS A 26 7.04 -13.23 2.54
C LYS A 26 6.74 -14.32 1.53
N ALA A 27 7.58 -14.48 0.52
CA ALA A 27 7.47 -15.52 -0.49
C ALA A 27 7.54 -16.93 0.13
N HIS A 28 8.37 -17.13 1.15
CA HIS A 28 8.47 -18.42 1.82
C HIS A 28 7.24 -18.73 2.69
N ARG A 29 6.68 -17.73 3.38
CA ARG A 29 5.62 -17.94 4.38
C ARG A 29 4.19 -17.80 3.84
N TRP A 30 3.99 -17.06 2.75
CA TRP A 30 2.67 -16.77 2.16
C TRP A 30 2.65 -16.98 0.65
N ALA A 31 3.15 -18.13 0.19
CA ALA A 31 3.09 -18.51 -1.22
C ALA A 31 1.63 -18.78 -1.67
N GLU A 32 0.89 -17.72 -2.00
CA GLU A 32 -0.44 -17.81 -2.59
C GLU A 32 -0.37 -17.81 -4.12
N LYS A 33 -1.23 -18.61 -4.77
CA LYS A 33 -1.31 -18.64 -6.23
C LYS A 33 -1.70 -17.27 -6.77
N GLY A 34 -0.84 -16.70 -7.61
CA GLY A 34 -1.08 -15.41 -8.29
C GLY A 34 -0.52 -14.19 -7.55
N VAL A 35 0.18 -14.38 -6.42
CA VAL A 35 0.91 -13.30 -5.74
C VAL A 35 2.39 -13.45 -6.02
N ASP A 36 2.96 -12.45 -6.68
CA ASP A 36 4.40 -12.34 -6.90
C ASP A 36 4.97 -11.20 -6.04
N PHE A 37 5.62 -11.57 -4.94
CA PHE A 37 6.28 -10.60 -4.07
C PHE A 37 7.56 -10.03 -4.69
N ALA A 38 8.19 -10.74 -5.62
CA ALA A 38 9.42 -10.28 -6.27
C ALA A 38 9.16 -9.13 -7.23
N ALA A 39 7.94 -9.00 -7.77
CA ALA A 39 7.54 -7.89 -8.64
C ALA A 39 7.82 -6.49 -8.03
N VAL A 40 7.80 -6.35 -6.69
CA VAL A 40 8.12 -5.08 -6.03
C VAL A 40 9.59 -4.68 -6.20
N LEU A 41 10.49 -5.65 -6.40
CA LEU A 41 11.91 -5.40 -6.57
C LEU A 41 12.17 -4.61 -7.87
N ASP A 42 11.37 -4.85 -8.90
CA ASP A 42 11.48 -4.27 -10.24
C ASP A 42 10.47 -3.12 -10.50
N GLY A 43 9.93 -2.51 -9.44
CA GLY A 43 8.97 -1.40 -9.59
C GLY A 43 7.56 -1.84 -10.01
N GLY A 44 7.14 -3.02 -9.52
CA GLY A 44 5.78 -3.55 -9.62
C GLY A 44 4.99 -3.43 -8.31
N LEU A 45 5.24 -2.40 -7.49
CA LEU A 45 4.45 -2.14 -6.29
C LEU A 45 2.99 -1.89 -6.66
N LYS A 46 2.07 -2.52 -5.91
CA LYS A 46 0.63 -2.34 -6.05
C LYS A 46 -0.02 -2.14 -4.68
N LEU A 47 -0.36 -0.90 -4.38
CA LEU A 47 -1.10 -0.47 -3.20
C LEU A 47 -2.60 -0.36 -3.48
N ILE A 48 -2.97 -0.01 -4.71
CA ILE A 48 -4.38 0.12 -5.11
C ILE A 48 -4.89 -1.20 -5.72
N PRO A 49 -5.87 -1.88 -5.10
CA PRO A 49 -6.43 -3.10 -5.65
C PRO A 49 -7.36 -2.79 -6.84
N SER A 50 -7.78 -3.83 -7.55
CA SER A 50 -8.76 -3.71 -8.65
C SER A 50 -10.07 -3.06 -8.20
N ASP A 51 -10.76 -2.39 -9.13
CA ASP A 51 -11.98 -1.61 -8.88
C ASP A 51 -13.03 -2.28 -8.01
N ASN A 52 -13.30 -3.57 -8.21
CA ASN A 52 -14.31 -4.27 -7.41
C ASN A 52 -13.92 -4.32 -5.93
N ARG A 53 -12.66 -4.67 -5.65
CA ARG A 53 -12.12 -4.70 -4.30
C ARG A 53 -11.97 -3.30 -3.72
N LEU A 54 -11.62 -2.31 -4.54
CA LEU A 54 -11.52 -0.92 -4.12
C LEU A 54 -12.88 -0.36 -3.66
N ARG A 55 -13.97 -0.67 -4.38
CA ARG A 55 -15.33 -0.30 -3.99
C ARG A 55 -15.76 -0.93 -2.67
N GLN A 56 -15.40 -2.20 -2.43
CA GLN A 56 -15.67 -2.85 -1.15
C GLN A 56 -14.95 -2.14 0.00
N ILE A 57 -13.69 -1.77 -0.18
CA ILE A 57 -12.92 -1.04 0.83
C ILE A 57 -13.51 0.36 1.06
N ALA A 58 -13.98 1.04 0.01
CA ALA A 58 -14.66 2.34 0.14
C ALA A 58 -15.94 2.21 1.00
N GLN A 59 -16.72 1.14 0.78
CA GLN A 59 -17.91 0.85 1.57
C GLN A 59 -17.56 0.53 3.03
N ASP A 60 -16.50 -0.23 3.27
CA ASP A 60 -16.02 -0.53 4.62
C ASP A 60 -15.56 0.74 5.34
N HIS A 61 -14.88 1.65 4.63
CA HIS A 61 -14.48 2.96 5.17
C HIS A 61 -15.70 3.80 5.60
N MET A 62 -16.72 3.88 4.75
CA MET A 62 -17.97 4.57 5.10
C MET A 62 -18.68 3.92 6.29
N THR A 63 -18.71 2.58 6.33
CA THR A 63 -19.26 1.82 7.47
C THR A 63 -18.52 2.14 8.76
N ALA A 64 -17.18 2.24 8.72
CA ALA A 64 -16.37 2.58 9.88
C ALA A 64 -16.61 4.01 10.37
N ILE A 65 -16.80 4.98 9.47
CA ILE A 65 -17.18 6.36 9.82
C ILE A 65 -18.54 6.36 10.51
N ASN A 66 -19.54 5.72 9.90
CA ASN A 66 -20.90 5.66 10.44
C ASN A 66 -20.94 4.93 11.79
N GLY A 67 -20.11 3.90 11.95
CA GLY A 67 -19.93 3.16 13.19
C GLY A 67 -19.11 3.89 14.25
N ARG A 68 -18.65 5.12 13.99
CA ARG A 68 -17.78 5.92 14.87
C ARG A 68 -16.54 5.16 15.34
N MET A 69 -15.93 4.41 14.43
CA MET A 69 -14.73 3.61 14.70
C MET A 69 -13.44 4.45 14.75
N PHE A 70 -13.53 5.76 14.52
CA PHE A 70 -12.40 6.69 14.53
C PHE A 70 -12.48 7.64 15.73
N PHE A 71 -11.33 7.91 16.35
CA PHE A 71 -11.21 8.88 17.46
C PHE A 71 -11.33 10.34 17.00
N SER A 72 -11.03 10.60 15.73
CA SER A 72 -11.15 11.90 15.07
C SER A 72 -11.79 11.72 13.70
N GLU A 73 -12.20 12.81 13.06
CA GLU A 73 -12.67 12.76 11.68
C GLU A 73 -11.56 12.23 10.77
N PRO A 74 -11.76 11.10 10.07
CA PRO A 74 -10.76 10.57 9.15
C PRO A 74 -10.78 11.35 7.82
N ASP A 75 -9.69 11.26 7.07
CA ASP A 75 -9.65 11.75 5.70
C ASP A 75 -10.68 11.06 4.80
N THR A 76 -11.07 11.72 3.72
CA THR A 76 -11.90 11.08 2.69
C THR A 76 -11.17 9.91 2.05
N PHE A 77 -11.94 8.90 1.65
CA PHE A 77 -11.38 7.71 1.01
C PHE A 77 -10.63 8.06 -0.28
N GLU A 78 -11.15 9.02 -1.05
CA GLU A 78 -10.55 9.54 -2.27
C GLU A 78 -9.17 10.15 -2.01
N ASN A 79 -9.02 10.94 -0.94
CA ASN A 79 -7.74 11.55 -0.59
C ASN A 79 -6.71 10.50 -0.19
N ILE A 80 -7.14 9.48 0.57
CA ILE A 80 -6.29 8.34 0.94
C ILE A 80 -5.82 7.59 -0.31
N VAL A 81 -6.74 7.28 -1.23
CA VAL A 81 -6.42 6.58 -2.48
C VAL A 81 -5.46 7.42 -3.34
N ASN A 82 -5.68 8.72 -3.46
CA ASN A 82 -4.84 9.59 -4.27
C ASN A 82 -3.39 9.63 -3.75
N ARG A 83 -3.19 9.75 -2.43
CA ARG A 83 -1.85 9.74 -1.83
C ARG A 83 -1.15 8.40 -2.02
N LEU A 84 -1.86 7.30 -1.84
CA LEU A 84 -1.31 5.96 -2.07
C LEU A 84 -0.92 5.76 -3.54
N LYS A 85 -1.72 6.26 -4.48
CA LYS A 85 -1.41 6.21 -5.91
C LYS A 85 -0.14 6.99 -6.25
N ILE A 86 0.00 8.21 -5.72
CA ILE A 86 1.22 9.01 -5.92
C ILE A 86 2.45 8.29 -5.35
N ALA A 87 2.33 7.71 -4.16
CA ALA A 87 3.44 6.96 -3.55
C ALA A 87 3.81 5.70 -4.35
N GLU A 88 2.81 4.97 -4.86
CA GLU A 88 3.01 3.82 -5.74
C GLU A 88 3.75 4.22 -7.03
N GLU A 89 3.31 5.29 -7.69
CA GLU A 89 3.92 5.81 -8.91
C GLU A 89 5.37 6.25 -8.65
N GLN A 90 5.63 7.02 -7.60
CA GLN A 90 6.98 7.46 -7.23
C GLN A 90 7.93 6.29 -6.98
N PHE A 91 7.48 5.30 -6.21
CA PHE A 91 8.27 4.11 -5.94
C PHE A 91 8.59 3.34 -7.23
N ASN A 92 7.58 3.12 -8.08
CA ASN A 92 7.72 2.33 -9.30
C ASN A 92 8.58 3.04 -10.35
N THR A 93 8.51 4.37 -10.46
CA THR A 93 9.40 5.14 -11.36
C THR A 93 10.85 5.01 -10.92
N LEU A 94 11.15 5.24 -9.64
CA LEU A 94 12.52 5.17 -9.11
C LEU A 94 13.20 3.80 -9.26
N ARG A 95 12.41 2.74 -9.47
CA ARG A 95 12.87 1.35 -9.57
C ARG A 95 13.01 0.85 -10.99
N LYS A 96 12.42 1.56 -11.95
CA LYS A 96 12.48 1.23 -13.38
C LYS A 96 13.63 1.92 -14.10
N ASP A 97 14.19 2.97 -13.50
CA ASP A 97 15.37 3.71 -13.95
C ASP A 97 16.66 3.03 -13.47
#